data_AF-A0A2V9JW97-F1
#
_entry.id   AF-A0A2V9JW97-F1
#
_cell.length_a   1.000
_cell.length_b   1.000
_cell.length_c   1.000
_cell.angle_alpha   90.00
_cell.angle_beta   90.00
_cell.angle_gamma   90.00
#
_symmetry.space_group_name_H-M   'P 1'
#
loop_
_entity.id
_entity.type
_entity.pdbx_description
1 polymer ?
#
loop_
_entity_poly.entity_id
_entity_poly.type
_entity_poly.pdbx_seq_one_letter_code
_entity_poly.pdbx_strand_id
1 'polypeptide(L)'
;MRRTGNNGGFSRRAKLNVLTLKGALRQGQVVIGTWVFEFNTPGIARLLASTGVDFVVYDMEHSGFGIESIRNLVGPSHSLNLAALVRPPAAQYHLIAPVLDVGASGIIAPMVETSEDAARVVQSCRYFPEGRRGAAFSIAHDDFRPGDVESKRKASNEAVLCGVLIETAKGVENVEEILSVPGIDLVWVGHLDLSLTMGIAGHFEHPRFLVAIDASVTGVTCGYSNARCPKGSTQSVSVYRAAKPKTPRAGSRASPESPTWLTLRAGDLARVK
;
A
#
# COMPACT_ATOMS: atom_id res chain seq x y z
N MET A 1 -45.22 25.89 0.19
CA MET A 1 -43.90 25.96 0.87
C MET A 1 -43.01 24.88 0.27
N ARG A 2 -42.15 25.22 -0.70
CA ARG A 2 -41.20 24.27 -1.32
C ARG A 2 -40.01 24.12 -0.39
N ARG A 3 -39.77 22.94 0.17
CA ARG A 3 -38.48 22.57 0.76
C ARG A 3 -37.64 21.92 -0.31
N THR A 4 -36.69 22.67 -0.85
CA THR A 4 -35.56 22.17 -1.62
C THR A 4 -34.63 21.43 -0.66
N GLY A 5 -34.77 20.11 -0.56
CA GLY A 5 -33.82 19.24 0.11
C GLY A 5 -32.71 18.88 -0.86
N ASN A 6 -31.52 19.45 -0.64
CA ASN A 6 -30.29 19.11 -1.34
C ASN A 6 -29.89 17.68 -0.94
N ASN A 7 -30.19 16.69 -1.79
CA ASN A 7 -29.69 15.32 -1.64
C ASN A 7 -28.20 15.29 -2.01
N GLY A 8 -27.35 15.71 -1.08
CA GLY A 8 -25.94 15.34 -1.05
C GLY A 8 -25.79 13.86 -0.71
N GLY A 9 -26.34 12.98 -1.56
CA GLY A 9 -26.17 11.54 -1.42
C GLY A 9 -24.72 11.20 -1.69
N PHE A 10 -24.04 10.58 -0.72
CA PHE A 10 -22.82 9.83 -0.97
C PHE A 10 -23.12 8.81 -2.07
N SER A 11 -22.71 9.12 -3.30
CA SER A 11 -22.70 8.14 -4.38
C SER A 11 -21.82 6.99 -3.90
N ARG A 12 -22.41 5.80 -3.69
CA ARG A 12 -21.64 4.60 -3.34
C ARG A 12 -20.54 4.44 -4.37
N ARG A 13 -19.29 4.65 -3.97
CA ARG A 13 -18.16 4.37 -4.84
C ARG A 13 -18.21 2.89 -5.19
N ALA A 14 -18.02 2.57 -6.47
CA ALA A 14 -17.92 1.18 -6.89
C ALA A 14 -16.74 0.54 -6.15
N LYS A 15 -16.95 -0.67 -5.62
CA LYS A 15 -15.90 -1.41 -4.91
C LYS A 15 -14.72 -1.68 -5.84
N LEU A 16 -13.51 -1.50 -5.32
CA LEU A 16 -12.29 -1.71 -6.07
C LEU A 16 -11.77 -3.14 -5.86
N ASN A 17 -11.71 -3.94 -6.93
CA ASN A 17 -10.82 -5.10 -6.98
C ASN A 17 -9.35 -4.65 -7.15
N VAL A 18 -8.39 -5.57 -7.07
CA VAL A 18 -6.95 -5.24 -7.12
C VAL A 18 -6.53 -4.39 -8.34
N LEU A 19 -7.02 -4.71 -9.54
CA LEU A 19 -6.69 -3.97 -10.76
C LEU A 19 -7.23 -2.54 -10.69
N THR A 20 -8.47 -2.39 -10.24
CA THR A 20 -9.09 -1.08 -10.06
C THR A 20 -8.49 -0.29 -8.89
N LEU A 21 -8.02 -0.96 -7.83
CA LEU A 21 -7.30 -0.34 -6.72
C LEU A 21 -5.96 0.23 -7.19
N LYS A 22 -5.17 -0.58 -7.92
CA LYS A 22 -3.91 -0.15 -8.53
C LYS A 22 -4.11 1.01 -9.51
N GLY A 23 -5.19 0.97 -10.30
CA GLY A 23 -5.60 2.07 -11.17
C GLY A 23 -5.93 3.36 -10.40
N ALA A 24 -6.73 3.26 -9.33
CA ALA A 24 -7.09 4.39 -8.49
C ALA A 24 -5.86 5.04 -7.84
N LEU A 25 -4.95 4.23 -7.29
CA LEU A 25 -3.67 4.68 -6.72
C LEU A 25 -2.81 5.42 -7.75
N ARG A 26 -2.70 4.89 -8.98
CA ARG A 26 -1.95 5.52 -10.09
C ARG A 26 -2.55 6.85 -10.53
N GLN A 27 -3.86 6.99 -10.43
CA GLN A 27 -4.58 8.23 -10.72
C GLN A 27 -4.53 9.24 -9.57
N GLY A 28 -3.86 8.90 -8.45
CA GLY A 28 -3.82 9.76 -7.27
C GLY A 28 -5.17 9.90 -6.56
N GLN A 29 -6.08 8.94 -6.78
CA GLN A 29 -7.33 8.91 -6.06
C GLN A 29 -7.09 8.44 -4.63
N VAL A 30 -7.82 9.02 -3.68
CA VAL A 30 -7.88 8.53 -2.31
C VAL A 30 -8.48 7.12 -2.33
N VAL A 31 -7.91 6.20 -1.56
CA VAL A 31 -8.47 4.86 -1.32
C VAL A 31 -8.49 4.62 0.19
N ILE A 32 -9.53 3.97 0.68
CA ILE A 32 -9.76 3.78 2.12
C ILE A 32 -9.69 2.28 2.41
N GLY A 33 -8.82 1.88 3.34
CA GLY A 33 -8.71 0.50 3.78
C GLY A 33 -8.66 0.38 5.30
N THR A 34 -8.78 -0.84 5.78
CA THR A 34 -8.69 -1.18 7.21
C THR A 34 -7.77 -2.38 7.43
N TRP A 35 -7.28 -2.50 8.66
CA TRP A 35 -6.52 -3.66 9.10
C TRP A 35 -7.38 -4.67 9.85
N VAL A 36 -6.94 -5.93 9.83
CA VAL A 36 -7.45 -7.00 10.67
C VAL A 36 -6.25 -7.67 11.36
N PHE A 37 -6.24 -7.58 12.70
CA PHE A 37 -5.18 -8.11 13.56
C PHE A 37 -5.65 -9.32 14.38
N GLU A 38 -6.82 -9.25 15.00
CA GLU A 38 -7.20 -10.23 16.04
C GLU A 38 -8.14 -11.33 15.52
N PHE A 39 -9.22 -10.94 14.82
CA PHE A 39 -10.31 -11.85 14.48
C PHE A 39 -10.27 -12.30 13.02
N ASN A 40 -10.07 -13.60 12.78
CA ASN A 40 -10.06 -14.23 11.44
C ASN A 40 -11.35 -15.01 11.12
N THR A 41 -12.51 -14.50 11.54
CA THR A 41 -13.78 -15.22 11.35
C THR A 41 -14.20 -15.26 9.87
N PRO A 42 -14.88 -16.32 9.39
CA PRO A 42 -15.30 -16.42 7.97
C PRO A 42 -16.19 -15.26 7.48
N GLY A 43 -16.91 -14.62 8.40
CA GLY A 43 -17.79 -13.48 8.10
C GLY A 43 -17.07 -12.15 7.90
N ILE A 44 -15.80 -12.03 8.29
CA ILE A 44 -15.11 -10.73 8.36
C ILE A 44 -15.04 -10.04 6.99
N ALA A 45 -14.73 -10.77 5.93
CA ALA A 45 -14.67 -10.22 4.58
C ALA A 45 -16.03 -9.66 4.12
N ARG A 46 -17.14 -10.33 4.47
CA ARG A 46 -18.50 -9.86 4.15
C ARG A 46 -18.87 -8.60 4.92
N LEU A 47 -18.52 -8.56 6.21
CA LEU A 47 -18.73 -7.38 7.05
C LEU A 47 -17.96 -6.18 6.48
N LEU A 48 -16.66 -6.34 6.22
CA LEU A 48 -15.82 -5.29 5.64
C LEU A 48 -16.32 -4.84 4.27
N ALA A 49 -16.69 -5.79 3.40
CA ALA A 49 -17.26 -5.45 2.10
C ALA A 49 -18.57 -4.64 2.23
N SER A 50 -19.30 -4.69 3.34
CA SER A 50 -20.52 -3.89 3.54
C SER A 50 -20.26 -2.44 3.97
N THR A 51 -19.07 -2.13 4.49
CA THR A 51 -18.74 -0.79 5.01
C THR A 51 -18.35 0.21 3.93
N GLY A 52 -17.98 -0.28 2.73
CA GLY A 52 -17.52 0.56 1.63
C GLY A 52 -16.01 0.83 1.62
N VAL A 53 -15.22 0.11 2.42
CA VAL A 53 -13.76 0.12 2.28
C VAL A 53 -13.34 -0.44 0.90
N ASP A 54 -12.28 0.14 0.34
CA ASP A 54 -11.70 -0.25 -0.95
C ASP A 54 -10.82 -1.50 -0.81
N PHE A 55 -10.20 -1.70 0.37
CA PHE A 55 -9.32 -2.85 0.62
C PHE A 55 -9.21 -3.19 2.12
N VAL A 56 -8.66 -4.38 2.39
CA VAL A 56 -8.30 -4.85 3.74
C VAL A 56 -6.83 -5.26 3.76
N VAL A 57 -6.16 -5.02 4.88
CA VAL A 57 -4.84 -5.59 5.19
C VAL A 57 -5.00 -6.65 6.27
N TYR A 58 -4.65 -7.89 5.94
CA TYR A 58 -4.52 -8.96 6.93
C TYR A 58 -3.10 -8.97 7.46
N ASP A 59 -2.96 -8.80 8.77
CA ASP A 59 -1.65 -8.77 9.39
C ASP A 59 -1.14 -10.18 9.69
N MET A 60 0.13 -10.46 9.42
CA MET A 60 0.84 -11.66 9.91
C MET A 60 2.01 -11.30 10.83
N GLU A 61 2.33 -10.02 11.01
CA GLU A 61 3.51 -9.59 11.78
C GLU A 61 3.21 -9.43 13.27
N HIS A 62 2.05 -8.88 13.61
CA HIS A 62 1.61 -8.64 15.00
C HIS A 62 0.29 -9.34 15.31
N SER A 63 -0.06 -10.38 14.55
CA SER A 63 -1.22 -11.24 14.79
C SER A 63 -0.80 -12.70 14.99
N GLY A 64 -1.77 -13.55 15.33
CA GLY A 64 -1.60 -15.01 15.29
C GLY A 64 -1.83 -15.64 13.91
N PHE A 65 -1.93 -14.86 12.83
CA PHE A 65 -2.35 -15.39 11.52
C PHE A 65 -1.20 -16.06 10.78
N GLY A 66 -1.30 -17.39 10.65
CA GLY A 66 -0.49 -18.18 9.72
C GLY A 66 -1.04 -18.19 8.29
N ILE A 67 -0.31 -18.85 7.39
CA ILE A 67 -0.67 -18.93 5.96
C ILE A 67 -2.06 -19.56 5.72
N GLU A 68 -2.47 -20.51 6.55
CA GLU A 68 -3.80 -21.14 6.47
C GLU A 68 -4.92 -20.15 6.81
N SER A 69 -4.71 -19.28 7.82
CA SER A 69 -5.66 -18.22 8.14
C SER A 69 -5.80 -17.24 6.97
N ILE A 70 -4.68 -16.81 6.39
CA ILE A 70 -4.67 -15.92 5.23
C ILE A 70 -5.39 -16.55 4.05
N ARG A 71 -5.11 -17.81 3.73
CA ARG A 71 -5.81 -18.56 2.66
C ARG A 71 -7.33 -18.52 2.85
N ASN A 72 -7.82 -18.71 4.07
CA ASN A 72 -9.24 -18.71 4.39
C ASN A 72 -9.89 -17.31 4.34
N LEU A 73 -9.11 -16.25 4.53
CA LEU A 73 -9.58 -14.86 4.53
C LEU A 73 -9.58 -14.23 3.12
N VAL A 74 -8.57 -14.56 2.32
CA VAL A 74 -8.35 -13.98 0.99
C VAL A 74 -9.39 -14.47 -0.03
N GLY A 75 -9.70 -15.77 -0.04
CA GLY A 75 -10.68 -16.34 -0.98
C GLY A 75 -12.06 -15.65 -0.94
N PRO A 76 -12.70 -15.51 0.23
CA PRO A 76 -13.94 -14.76 0.36
C PRO A 76 -13.80 -13.28 -0.05
N SER A 77 -12.68 -12.63 0.28
CA SER A 77 -12.44 -11.23 -0.09
C SER A 77 -12.45 -11.02 -1.60
N HIS A 78 -11.80 -11.91 -2.35
CA HIS A 78 -11.80 -11.90 -3.81
C HIS A 78 -13.22 -12.02 -4.40
N SER A 79 -14.03 -12.95 -3.86
CA SER A 79 -15.42 -13.13 -4.31
C SER A 79 -16.32 -11.91 -4.09
N LEU A 80 -15.91 -10.99 -3.21
CA LEU A 80 -16.65 -9.80 -2.82
C LEU A 80 -16.14 -8.51 -3.48
N ASN A 81 -15.15 -8.61 -4.39
CA ASN A 81 -14.40 -7.48 -4.93
C ASN A 81 -13.79 -6.60 -3.83
N LEU A 82 -13.30 -7.21 -2.75
CA LEU A 82 -12.52 -6.55 -1.70
C LEU A 82 -11.06 -6.94 -1.91
N ALA A 83 -10.22 -5.98 -2.29
CA ALA A 83 -8.79 -6.23 -2.43
C ALA A 83 -8.19 -6.62 -1.05
N ALA A 84 -7.49 -7.75 -1.01
CA ALA A 84 -6.91 -8.30 0.21
C ALA A 84 -5.38 -8.20 0.14
N LEU A 85 -4.83 -7.21 0.83
CA LEU A 85 -3.40 -7.08 1.06
C LEU A 85 -3.00 -7.87 2.31
N VAL A 86 -1.74 -8.27 2.38
CA VAL A 86 -1.20 -9.00 3.54
C VAL A 86 0.12 -8.37 3.96
N ARG A 87 0.30 -8.12 5.25
CA ARG A 87 1.63 -7.79 5.79
C ARG A 87 2.32 -9.07 6.24
N PRO A 88 3.36 -9.56 5.52
CA PRO A 88 4.11 -10.73 5.95
C PRO A 88 4.96 -10.39 7.19
N PRO A 89 5.43 -11.40 7.96
CA PRO A 89 6.25 -11.15 9.16
C PRO A 89 7.61 -10.51 8.89
N ALA A 90 8.12 -10.61 7.65
CA ALA A 90 9.34 -9.93 7.22
C ALA A 90 9.39 -9.79 5.69
N ALA A 91 10.25 -8.89 5.21
CA ALA A 91 10.52 -8.62 3.79
C ALA A 91 11.33 -9.74 3.07
N GLN A 92 10.98 -11.01 3.28
CA GLN A 92 11.74 -12.17 2.79
C GLN A 92 10.94 -12.99 1.78
N TYR A 93 11.63 -13.47 0.72
CA TYR A 93 11.01 -14.20 -0.39
C TYR A 93 10.12 -15.37 0.07
N HIS A 94 10.64 -16.19 0.98
CA HIS A 94 9.92 -17.39 1.45
C HIS A 94 8.70 -17.08 2.33
N LEU A 95 8.53 -15.83 2.78
CA LEU A 95 7.34 -15.36 3.48
C LEU A 95 6.37 -14.65 2.53
N ILE A 96 6.89 -13.96 1.50
CA ILE A 96 6.09 -13.22 0.52
C ILE A 96 5.45 -14.17 -0.52
N ALA A 97 6.22 -15.10 -1.08
CA ALA A 97 5.73 -15.93 -2.18
C ALA A 97 4.53 -16.81 -1.78
N PRO A 98 4.51 -17.51 -0.63
CA PRO A 98 3.35 -18.29 -0.22
C PRO A 98 2.09 -17.44 -0.01
N VAL A 99 2.25 -16.22 0.54
CA VAL A 99 1.15 -15.27 0.74
C VAL A 99 0.50 -14.88 -0.60
N LEU A 100 1.33 -14.63 -1.61
CA LEU A 100 0.83 -14.37 -2.96
C LEU A 100 0.26 -15.63 -3.62
N ASP A 101 0.78 -16.83 -3.32
CA ASP A 101 0.29 -18.10 -3.88
C ASP A 101 -1.10 -18.48 -3.37
N VAL A 102 -1.41 -18.17 -2.10
CA VAL A 102 -2.76 -18.33 -1.53
C VAL A 102 -3.75 -17.26 -2.02
N GLY A 103 -3.29 -16.36 -2.88
CA GLY A 103 -4.13 -15.45 -3.64
C GLY A 103 -4.19 -14.02 -3.12
N ALA A 104 -3.31 -13.60 -2.22
CA ALA A 104 -3.31 -12.20 -1.78
C ALA A 104 -3.22 -11.26 -2.99
N SER A 105 -4.02 -10.19 -2.99
CA SER A 105 -4.00 -9.14 -4.02
C SER A 105 -2.65 -8.39 -4.05
N GLY A 106 -1.90 -8.47 -2.96
CA GLY A 106 -0.59 -7.88 -2.82
C GLY A 106 -0.08 -7.99 -1.39
N ILE A 107 1.08 -7.42 -1.15
CA ILE A 107 1.69 -7.37 0.18
C ILE A 107 1.99 -5.94 0.61
N ILE A 108 2.22 -5.76 1.91
CA ILE A 108 2.89 -4.57 2.44
C ILE A 108 4.06 -5.03 3.31
N ALA A 109 5.29 -4.90 2.80
CA ALA A 109 6.48 -5.44 3.48
C ALA A 109 6.93 -4.54 4.63
N PRO A 110 7.14 -5.09 5.85
CA PRO A 110 7.62 -4.32 6.99
C PRO A 110 9.13 -4.03 6.91
N MET A 111 9.58 -3.09 7.73
CA MET A 111 10.99 -2.80 8.05
C MET A 111 11.86 -2.57 6.81
N VAL A 112 11.37 -1.83 5.82
CA VAL A 112 12.13 -1.49 4.61
C VAL A 112 12.97 -0.25 4.89
N GLU A 113 14.30 -0.40 4.85
CA GLU A 113 15.23 0.66 5.24
C GLU A 113 16.14 1.13 4.11
N THR A 114 16.31 0.35 3.04
CA THR A 114 17.17 0.72 1.90
C THR A 114 16.51 0.42 0.55
N SER A 115 17.07 0.99 -0.53
CA SER A 115 16.60 0.70 -1.90
C SER A 115 16.78 -0.79 -2.26
N GLU A 116 17.79 -1.46 -1.72
CA GLU A 116 18.03 -2.90 -1.89
C GLU A 116 16.97 -3.74 -1.18
N ASP A 117 16.52 -3.33 0.02
CA ASP A 117 15.37 -3.96 0.69
C ASP A 117 14.14 -3.89 -0.21
N ALA A 118 13.84 -2.68 -0.70
CA ALA A 118 12.68 -2.44 -1.54
C ALA A 118 12.76 -3.24 -2.86
N ALA A 119 13.94 -3.30 -3.50
CA ALA A 119 14.17 -4.08 -4.70
C ALA A 119 13.96 -5.59 -4.44
N ARG A 120 14.41 -6.12 -3.29
CA ARG A 120 14.18 -7.52 -2.90
C ARG A 120 12.69 -7.83 -2.72
N VAL A 121 11.92 -6.89 -2.15
CA VAL A 121 10.47 -7.02 -2.02
C VAL A 121 9.81 -7.06 -3.40
N VAL A 122 10.11 -6.11 -4.28
CA VAL A 122 9.56 -6.07 -5.66
C VAL A 122 9.88 -7.37 -6.41
N GLN A 123 11.15 -7.82 -6.37
CA GLN A 123 11.56 -9.06 -7.02
C GLN A 123 10.80 -10.29 -6.49
N SER A 124 10.40 -10.28 -5.21
CA SER A 124 9.63 -11.38 -4.61
C SER A 124 8.15 -11.36 -5.03
N CYS A 125 7.65 -10.21 -5.48
CA CYS A 125 6.27 -10.01 -5.92
C CYS A 125 6.04 -10.24 -7.42
N ARG A 126 7.11 -10.46 -8.20
CA ARG A 126 7.07 -10.55 -9.67
C ARG A 126 7.74 -11.82 -10.17
N TYR A 127 7.17 -12.43 -11.20
CA TYR A 127 7.80 -13.48 -12.00
C TYR A 127 8.88 -12.90 -12.93
N PHE A 128 9.79 -13.74 -13.41
CA PHE A 128 10.78 -13.39 -14.43
C PHE A 128 10.11 -12.79 -15.69
N PRO A 129 10.71 -11.79 -16.37
CA PRO A 129 11.99 -11.13 -16.07
C PRO A 129 11.91 -9.99 -15.05
N GLU A 130 10.70 -9.56 -14.66
CA GLU A 130 10.52 -8.43 -13.74
C GLU A 130 10.90 -8.76 -12.27
N GLY A 131 10.97 -10.05 -11.93
CA GLY A 131 11.41 -10.51 -10.62
C GLY A 131 11.87 -11.96 -10.61
N ARG A 132 11.80 -12.58 -9.44
CA ARG A 132 12.36 -13.92 -9.16
C ARG A 132 11.37 -14.85 -8.46
N ARG A 133 10.07 -14.52 -8.44
CA ARG A 133 9.05 -15.39 -7.85
C ARG A 133 9.00 -16.74 -8.57
N GLY A 134 8.96 -17.83 -7.80
CA GLY A 134 8.79 -19.18 -8.35
C GLY A 134 7.39 -19.38 -8.90
N ALA A 135 7.27 -19.92 -10.11
CA ALA A 135 6.00 -20.06 -10.81
C ALA A 135 5.26 -21.34 -10.42
N ALA A 136 4.00 -21.17 -10.00
CA ALA A 136 2.98 -22.19 -9.94
C ALA A 136 1.71 -21.57 -10.50
N PHE A 137 0.94 -22.29 -11.32
CA PHE A 137 -0.29 -21.77 -11.93
C PHE A 137 -1.41 -22.79 -11.77
N SER A 138 -2.66 -22.34 -11.97
CA SER A 138 -3.87 -23.12 -11.71
C SER A 138 -4.00 -23.48 -10.21
N ILE A 139 -3.67 -22.52 -9.35
CA ILE A 139 -3.75 -22.60 -7.90
C ILE A 139 -4.59 -21.43 -7.36
N ALA A 140 -4.58 -21.18 -6.04
CA ALA A 140 -5.50 -20.23 -5.43
C ALA A 140 -5.43 -18.81 -6.03
N HIS A 141 -4.24 -18.30 -6.36
CA HIS A 141 -4.10 -16.92 -6.85
C HIS A 141 -4.61 -16.66 -8.27
N ASP A 142 -4.87 -17.70 -9.07
CA ASP A 142 -5.51 -17.57 -10.38
C ASP A 142 -6.87 -18.29 -10.45
N ASP A 143 -7.50 -18.46 -9.27
CA ASP A 143 -8.79 -19.11 -9.08
C ASP A 143 -8.86 -20.53 -9.68
N PHE A 144 -7.72 -21.25 -9.69
CA PHE A 144 -7.60 -22.59 -10.27
C PHE A 144 -7.97 -22.66 -11.76
N ARG A 145 -8.05 -21.51 -12.45
CA ARG A 145 -8.47 -21.48 -13.85
C ARG A 145 -7.35 -22.00 -14.73
N PRO A 146 -7.60 -22.86 -15.73
CA PRO A 146 -6.57 -23.21 -16.71
C PRO A 146 -6.22 -22.02 -17.60
N GLY A 147 -5.09 -22.07 -18.30
CA GLY A 147 -4.71 -21.04 -19.26
C GLY A 147 -3.23 -21.06 -19.63
N ASP A 148 -2.89 -20.28 -20.64
CA ASP A 148 -1.51 -20.09 -21.10
C ASP A 148 -0.62 -19.48 -20.01
N VAL A 149 0.57 -20.04 -19.84
CA VAL A 149 1.53 -19.67 -18.79
C VAL A 149 2.00 -18.23 -18.95
N GLU A 150 2.31 -17.80 -20.19
CA GLU A 150 2.83 -16.46 -20.42
C GLU A 150 1.78 -15.39 -20.15
N SER A 151 0.55 -15.64 -20.58
CA SER A 151 -0.59 -14.76 -20.32
C SER A 151 -0.87 -14.59 -18.83
N LYS A 152 -0.87 -15.70 -18.07
CA LYS A 152 -1.04 -15.68 -16.61
C LYS A 152 0.11 -14.97 -15.90
N ARG A 153 1.35 -15.24 -16.31
CA ARG A 153 2.56 -14.59 -15.78
C ARG A 153 2.47 -13.07 -15.92
N LYS A 154 2.16 -12.58 -17.13
CA LYS A 154 1.97 -11.15 -17.40
C LYS A 154 0.85 -10.54 -16.55
N ALA A 155 -0.31 -11.20 -16.52
CA ALA A 155 -1.45 -10.72 -15.73
C ALA A 155 -1.13 -10.63 -14.24
N SER A 156 -0.42 -11.62 -13.68
CA SER A 156 0.01 -11.60 -12.28
C SER A 156 0.99 -10.46 -11.99
N ASN A 157 2.01 -10.28 -12.84
CA ASN A 157 3.00 -9.20 -12.68
C ASN A 157 2.37 -7.80 -12.76
N GLU A 158 1.33 -7.65 -13.59
CA GLU A 158 0.56 -6.41 -13.68
C GLU A 158 -0.33 -6.19 -12.45
N ALA A 159 -1.03 -7.23 -11.99
CA ALA A 159 -2.07 -7.13 -10.97
C ALA A 159 -1.52 -6.98 -9.54
N VAL A 160 -0.50 -7.77 -9.16
CA VAL A 160 -0.04 -7.85 -7.76
C VAL A 160 0.43 -6.48 -7.26
N LEU A 161 -0.11 -6.03 -6.12
CA LEU A 161 0.32 -4.81 -5.44
C LEU A 161 1.56 -5.08 -4.58
N CYS A 162 2.59 -4.25 -4.72
CA CYS A 162 3.79 -4.31 -3.91
C CYS A 162 3.89 -3.06 -3.03
N GLY A 163 3.55 -3.19 -1.75
CA GLY A 163 3.67 -2.11 -0.77
C GLY A 163 4.88 -2.27 0.16
N VAL A 164 5.35 -1.16 0.73
CA VAL A 164 6.43 -1.13 1.73
C VAL A 164 6.03 -0.26 2.92
N LEU A 165 6.49 -0.61 4.13
CA LEU A 165 6.39 0.24 5.32
C LEU A 165 7.69 1.03 5.46
N ILE A 166 7.54 2.36 5.56
CA ILE A 166 8.57 3.25 6.06
C ILE A 166 8.27 3.50 7.53
N GLU A 167 9.02 2.83 8.39
CA GLU A 167 8.73 2.81 9.82
C GLU A 167 9.97 2.85 10.72
N THR A 168 11.12 3.17 10.14
CA THR A 168 12.33 3.45 10.91
C THR A 168 12.91 4.81 10.53
N ALA A 169 13.65 5.43 11.44
CA ALA A 169 14.39 6.66 11.14
C ALA A 169 15.29 6.51 9.90
N LYS A 170 15.96 5.36 9.77
CA LYS A 170 16.79 5.02 8.61
C LYS A 170 15.98 4.86 7.32
N GLY A 171 14.80 4.25 7.39
CA GLY A 171 13.88 4.18 6.24
C GLY A 171 13.42 5.57 5.78
N VAL A 172 13.23 6.51 6.71
CA VAL A 172 12.92 7.92 6.38
C VAL A 172 14.11 8.62 5.73
N GLU A 173 15.32 8.41 6.24
CA GLU A 173 16.55 8.97 5.66
C GLU A 173 16.75 8.52 4.20
N ASN A 174 16.45 7.25 3.91
CA ASN A 174 16.61 6.65 2.58
C ASN A 174 15.33 6.68 1.73
N VAL A 175 14.29 7.41 2.15
CA VAL A 175 12.95 7.28 1.54
C VAL A 175 12.94 7.61 0.05
N GLU A 176 13.70 8.62 -0.38
CA GLU A 176 13.75 8.99 -1.79
C GLU A 176 14.31 7.85 -2.65
N GLU A 177 15.38 7.19 -2.18
CA GLU A 177 16.00 6.05 -2.86
C GLU A 177 15.06 4.83 -2.86
N ILE A 178 14.43 4.53 -1.72
CA ILE A 178 13.45 3.45 -1.58
C ILE A 178 12.31 3.65 -2.57
N LEU A 179 11.69 4.85 -2.60
CA LEU A 179 10.54 5.13 -3.46
C LEU A 179 10.90 5.31 -4.93
N SER A 180 12.19 5.46 -5.25
CA SER A 180 12.68 5.47 -6.62
C SER A 180 12.71 4.06 -7.26
N VAL A 181 12.64 3.00 -6.45
CA VAL A 181 12.68 1.61 -6.92
C VAL A 181 11.42 1.30 -7.74
N PRO A 182 11.56 0.93 -9.03
CA PRO A 182 10.42 0.58 -9.87
C PRO A 182 9.65 -0.63 -9.31
N GLY A 183 8.32 -0.54 -9.33
CA GLY A 183 7.44 -1.64 -8.94
C GLY A 183 6.82 -1.52 -7.55
N ILE A 184 7.22 -0.51 -6.76
CA ILE A 184 6.51 -0.13 -5.52
C ILE A 184 5.21 0.58 -5.89
N ASP A 185 4.09 0.03 -5.46
CA ASP A 185 2.76 0.52 -5.77
C ASP A 185 2.13 1.31 -4.60
N LEU A 186 2.65 1.12 -3.38
CA LEU A 186 2.08 1.64 -2.14
C LEU A 186 3.17 1.90 -1.11
N VAL A 187 3.01 2.96 -0.33
CA VAL A 187 3.82 3.23 0.85
C VAL A 187 2.90 3.32 2.05
N TRP A 188 3.32 2.73 3.17
CA TRP A 188 2.68 2.87 4.45
C TRP A 188 3.65 3.47 5.45
N VAL A 189 3.17 4.33 6.37
CA VAL A 189 4.02 4.84 7.46
C VAL A 189 3.68 4.14 8.77
N GLY A 190 4.61 3.35 9.28
CA GLY A 190 4.51 2.68 10.58
C GLY A 190 4.79 3.67 11.71
N HIS A 191 3.81 4.50 12.06
CA HIS A 191 3.96 5.58 13.04
C HIS A 191 4.54 5.15 14.39
N LEU A 192 4.15 3.98 14.91
CA LEU A 192 4.62 3.48 16.20
C LEU A 192 6.12 3.17 16.16
N ASP A 193 6.56 2.26 15.31
CA ASP A 193 7.98 1.89 15.15
C ASP A 193 8.84 3.08 14.74
N LEU A 194 8.28 3.98 13.91
CA LEU A 194 8.98 5.20 13.53
C LEU A 194 9.25 6.08 14.76
N SER A 195 8.24 6.29 15.60
CA SER A 195 8.42 7.07 16.82
C SER A 195 9.45 6.44 17.78
N LEU A 196 9.49 5.11 17.86
CA LEU A 196 10.45 4.36 18.69
C LEU A 196 11.88 4.52 18.16
N THR A 197 12.09 4.26 16.88
CA THR A 197 13.42 4.32 16.24
C THR A 197 13.98 5.74 16.19
N MET A 198 13.10 6.75 16.19
CA MET A 198 13.47 8.15 16.33
C MET A 198 13.81 8.57 17.77
N GLY A 199 13.61 7.70 18.76
CA GLY A 199 13.82 8.03 20.18
C GLY A 199 12.79 9.02 20.74
N ILE A 200 11.60 9.08 20.13
CA ILE A 200 10.47 9.95 20.52
C ILE A 200 9.20 9.12 20.67
N ALA A 201 9.30 8.00 21.37
CA ALA A 201 8.25 6.98 21.53
C ALA A 201 6.87 7.60 21.82
N GLY A 202 5.91 7.39 20.92
CA GLY A 202 4.52 7.88 21.08
C GLY A 202 4.32 9.40 20.99
N HIS A 203 5.38 10.19 20.82
CA HIS A 203 5.29 11.65 20.70
C HIS A 203 4.98 12.09 19.25
N PHE A 204 3.78 11.79 18.76
CA PHE A 204 3.38 12.03 17.36
C PHE A 204 3.22 13.51 16.99
N GLU A 205 3.15 14.41 17.96
CA GLU A 205 3.14 15.87 17.73
C GLU A 205 4.55 16.46 17.68
N HIS A 206 5.58 15.66 17.96
CA HIS A 206 6.96 16.13 17.96
C HIS A 206 7.36 16.65 16.55
N PRO A 207 7.99 17.82 16.41
CA PRO A 207 8.30 18.40 15.11
C PRO A 207 9.09 17.46 14.18
N ARG A 208 10.04 16.70 14.74
CA ARG A 208 10.78 15.69 13.97
C ARG A 208 9.87 14.60 13.40
N PHE A 209 8.86 14.15 14.14
CA PHE A 209 7.91 13.13 13.68
C PHE A 209 7.07 13.67 12.51
N LEU A 210 6.58 14.90 12.62
CA LEU A 210 5.80 15.53 11.54
C LEU A 210 6.61 15.69 10.25
N VAL A 211 7.88 16.09 10.36
CA VAL A 211 8.80 16.17 9.21
C VAL A 211 9.03 14.78 8.61
N ALA A 212 9.20 13.75 9.44
CA ALA A 212 9.38 12.38 8.98
C ALA A 212 8.13 11.85 8.24
N ILE A 213 6.93 12.14 8.74
CA ILE A 213 5.67 11.80 8.06
C ILE A 213 5.59 12.49 6.69
N ASP A 214 5.88 13.79 6.63
CA ASP A 214 5.85 14.54 5.37
C ASP A 214 6.88 13.98 4.38
N ALA A 215 8.09 13.67 4.82
CA ALA A 215 9.11 13.03 3.99
C ALA A 215 8.66 11.64 3.48
N SER A 216 8.05 10.83 4.34
CA SER A 216 7.54 9.50 3.95
C SER A 216 6.41 9.55 2.94
N VAL A 217 5.51 10.53 3.08
CA VAL A 217 4.38 10.72 2.18
C VAL A 217 4.81 11.36 0.86
N THR A 218 5.80 12.25 0.92
CA THR A 218 6.28 13.01 -0.23
C THR A 218 7.53 12.42 -0.86
N GLY A 219 8.09 11.32 -0.38
CA GLY A 219 9.33 10.75 -0.94
C GLY A 219 10.49 11.75 -1.10
N VAL A 220 10.50 12.84 -0.34
CA VAL A 220 11.47 13.92 -0.43
C VAL A 220 11.89 14.28 0.99
N THR A 221 13.19 14.22 1.25
CA THR A 221 13.73 14.68 2.52
C THR A 221 13.90 16.21 2.48
N CYS A 222 13.12 16.94 3.28
CA CYS A 222 13.41 18.34 3.52
C CYS A 222 14.57 18.43 4.51
N GLY A 223 15.75 18.87 4.04
CA GLY A 223 16.92 19.06 4.88
C GLY A 223 16.61 19.98 6.08
N TYR A 224 17.07 19.58 7.26
CA TYR A 224 16.91 20.32 8.53
C TYR A 224 17.43 21.77 8.48
N SER A 225 18.19 22.15 7.46
CA SER A 225 18.89 23.43 7.37
C SER A 225 18.17 24.55 6.62
N ASN A 226 17.01 24.34 5.98
CA ASN A 226 16.26 25.47 5.40
C ASN A 226 14.74 25.26 5.37
N ALA A 227 14.05 26.20 6.00
CA ALA A 227 12.62 26.23 6.23
C ALA A 227 11.79 26.22 4.94
N ARG A 228 10.96 25.18 4.76
CA ARG A 228 9.64 25.25 4.11
C ARG A 228 8.81 23.97 4.30
N CYS A 229 8.64 23.52 5.54
CA CYS A 229 7.64 22.48 5.85
C CYS A 229 6.25 23.15 5.98
N PRO A 230 5.23 22.79 5.17
CA PRO A 230 3.88 23.30 5.36
C PRO A 230 3.35 22.84 6.72
N LYS A 231 2.98 23.81 7.58
CA LYS A 231 2.38 23.52 8.89
C LYS A 231 1.03 22.82 8.68
N GLY A 232 0.91 21.59 9.18
CA GLY A 232 -0.36 20.85 9.22
C GLY A 232 -0.27 19.67 10.18
N SER A 233 -1.04 19.71 11.25
CA SER A 233 -1.27 18.61 12.19
C SER A 233 -1.86 17.40 11.47
N THR A 234 -1.28 16.21 11.64
CA THR A 234 -1.83 14.99 11.04
C THR A 234 -1.86 13.87 12.07
N GLN A 235 -3.05 13.60 12.63
CA GLN A 235 -3.37 12.32 13.25
C GLN A 235 -3.53 11.28 12.14
N SER A 236 -2.82 10.16 12.26
CA SER A 236 -2.92 8.89 11.52
C SER A 236 -3.82 8.89 10.28
N VAL A 237 -3.32 9.42 9.16
CA VAL A 237 -3.87 9.16 7.84
C VAL A 237 -2.83 8.35 7.09
N SER A 238 -3.15 7.09 6.82
CA SER A 238 -2.37 6.26 5.91
C SER A 238 -2.52 6.88 4.51
N VAL A 239 -1.53 7.65 4.08
CA VAL A 239 -1.55 8.27 2.76
C VAL A 239 -1.04 7.25 1.75
N TYR A 240 -1.94 6.80 0.89
CA TYR A 240 -1.61 5.84 -0.17
C TYR A 240 -1.34 6.57 -1.47
N ARG A 241 -0.14 6.38 -2.02
CA ARG A 241 0.22 6.91 -3.34
C ARG A 241 0.96 5.85 -4.16
N ALA A 242 0.64 5.75 -5.44
CA ALA A 242 1.44 4.99 -6.39
C ALA A 242 2.78 5.69 -6.66
N ALA A 243 3.89 4.93 -6.65
CA ALA A 243 5.14 5.40 -7.24
C ALA A 243 4.94 5.58 -8.75
N LYS A 244 5.31 6.73 -9.31
CA LYS A 244 5.26 6.93 -10.77
C LYS A 244 6.50 6.29 -11.41
N PRO A 245 6.38 5.47 -12.47
CA PRO A 245 7.54 5.00 -13.21
C PRO A 245 8.21 6.19 -13.94
N LYS A 246 9.54 6.34 -13.79
CA LYS A 246 10.34 7.21 -14.66
C LYS A 246 10.36 6.59 -16.07
N THR A 247 9.57 7.11 -16.99
CA THR A 247 9.73 6.78 -18.42
C THR A 247 10.69 7.79 -19.06
N PRO A 248 11.77 7.36 -19.72
CA PRO A 248 12.58 8.27 -20.50
C PRO A 248 11.86 8.56 -21.82
N ARG A 249 11.40 9.81 -22.03
CA ARG A 249 11.03 10.27 -23.37
C ARG A 249 12.29 10.62 -24.15
N ALA A 250 12.48 9.98 -25.29
CA ALA A 250 13.50 10.37 -26.25
C ALA A 250 13.18 11.78 -26.78
N GLY A 251 14.12 12.72 -26.63
CA GLY A 251 14.22 13.89 -27.50
C GLY A 251 13.71 15.26 -26.99
N SER A 252 13.25 15.43 -25.75
CA SER A 252 12.91 16.77 -25.22
C SER A 252 13.79 17.13 -24.04
N ARG A 253 14.43 18.32 -24.07
CA ARG A 253 14.99 18.98 -22.87
C ARG A 253 13.83 19.30 -21.92
N ALA A 254 13.43 18.33 -21.11
CA ALA A 254 12.50 18.53 -20.03
C ALA A 254 13.27 19.09 -18.83
N SER A 255 12.81 20.20 -18.28
CA SER A 255 13.07 20.51 -16.87
C SER A 255 12.63 19.31 -16.03
N PRO A 256 13.33 18.95 -14.94
CA PRO A 256 12.88 17.86 -14.08
C PRO A 256 11.56 18.31 -13.45
N GLU A 257 10.43 17.83 -13.98
CA GLU A 257 9.16 17.91 -13.26
C GLU A 257 9.33 17.07 -12.01
N SER A 258 9.45 17.75 -10.87
CA SER A 258 9.53 17.14 -9.57
C SER A 258 8.26 16.32 -9.31
N PRO A 259 8.36 15.15 -8.66
CA PRO A 259 7.20 14.33 -8.36
C PRO A 259 6.17 15.14 -7.55
N THR A 260 4.91 15.17 -8.02
CA THR A 260 3.85 15.99 -7.40
C THR A 260 3.11 15.20 -6.33
N TRP A 261 3.53 15.28 -5.07
CA TRP A 261 2.95 14.50 -3.95
C TRP A 261 1.63 15.09 -3.46
N LEU A 262 0.62 14.24 -3.23
CA LEU A 262 -0.69 14.65 -2.73
C LEU A 262 -0.77 14.36 -1.22
N THR A 263 -0.59 15.39 -0.41
CA THR A 263 -0.73 15.31 1.05
C THR A 263 -2.20 15.52 1.42
N LEU A 264 -2.87 14.50 1.97
CA LEU A 264 -4.17 14.70 2.59
C LEU A 264 -3.99 15.49 3.88
N ARG A 265 -4.64 16.66 3.98
CA ARG A 265 -4.66 17.43 5.22
C ARG A 265 -5.83 16.93 6.07
N ALA A 266 -5.71 17.00 7.39
CA ALA A 266 -6.80 16.62 8.32
C ALA A 266 -8.16 17.29 7.98
N GLY A 267 -8.16 18.47 7.34
CA GLY A 267 -9.36 19.15 6.87
C GLY A 267 -10.13 18.45 5.74
N ASP A 268 -9.48 17.54 5.00
CA ASP A 268 -10.12 16.76 3.92
C ASP A 268 -10.95 15.59 4.49
N LEU A 269 -10.61 15.10 5.69
CA LEU A 269 -11.34 14.07 6.42
C LEU A 269 -12.56 14.61 7.19
N ALA A 270 -12.59 15.90 7.49
CA ALA A 270 -13.74 16.53 8.15
C ALA A 270 -15.01 16.57 7.26
N ARG A 271 -14.88 16.27 5.97
CA ARG A 271 -16.00 16.12 5.03
C ARG A 271 -16.48 14.66 4.86
N VAL A 272 -15.91 13.74 5.64
CA VAL A 272 -16.19 12.29 5.63
C VAL A 272 -16.99 11.85 6.88
N LYS A 273 -17.43 12.79 7.72
CA LYS A 273 -18.38 12.52 8.81
C LYS A 273 -19.82 12.80 8.39
#